data_AF-R6BAZ0-F1
#
_entry.id   AF-R6BAZ0-F1
#
_cell.length_a   1.000
_cell.length_b   1.000
_cell.length_c   1.000
_cell.angle_alpha   90.00
_cell.angle_beta   90.00
_cell.angle_gamma   90.00
#
_symmetry.space_group_name_H-M   'P 1'
#
loop_
_entity.id
_entity.type
_entity.pdbx_description
1 polymer ?
#
loop_
_entity_poly.entity_id
_entity_poly.type
_entity_poly.pdbx_seq_one_letter_code
_entity_poly.pdbx_strand_id
1 'polypeptide(L)'
;MNMKKLAVTGAMLLAGTFGAMGMADAATGIVNVNAVLSGNAAFQKAGKTVAAEQQKLQKEYNEKSKGMNDADKKALEQKLNQQLAQKENEVMKPIQDNFKAAVEKAAKAKKIDTVVVPGGIIYGTISADLTEDVKANMK
;
A
#
# COMPACT_ATOMS: atom_id res chain seq x y z
N MET A 1 -15.11 29.84 10.99
CA MET A 1 -14.73 28.43 11.26
C MET A 1 -13.74 28.01 10.16
N ASN A 2 -12.44 28.23 10.38
CA ASN A 2 -11.43 28.07 9.33
C ASN A 2 -11.14 26.58 9.11
N MET A 3 -11.70 26.04 8.04
CA MET A 3 -11.43 24.69 7.58
C MET A 3 -9.94 24.60 7.22
N LYS A 4 -9.13 23.97 8.09
CA LYS A 4 -7.76 23.59 7.79
C LYS A 4 -7.80 22.59 6.63
N LYS A 5 -7.76 23.07 5.38
CA LYS A 5 -7.49 22.20 4.24
C LYS A 5 -6.15 21.52 4.52
N LEU A 6 -6.13 20.19 4.58
CA LEU A 6 -4.87 19.45 4.67
C LEU A 6 -4.07 19.78 3.40
N ALA A 7 -2.95 20.47 3.56
CA ALA A 7 -2.00 20.74 2.48
C ALA A 7 -1.13 19.50 2.22
N VAL A 8 -0.94 18.66 3.24
CA VAL A 8 -0.25 17.37 3.10
C VAL A 8 -1.29 16.26 2.92
N THR A 9 -1.74 16.06 1.68
CA THR A 9 -2.62 14.97 1.27
C THR A 9 -1.77 13.78 0.78
N GLY A 10 -1.39 12.91 1.72
CA GLY A 10 -0.71 11.64 1.42
C GLY A 10 -1.64 10.61 0.80
N ALA A 11 -1.11 9.83 -0.14
CA ALA A 11 -1.83 8.98 -1.07
C ALA A 11 -2.44 7.73 -0.42
N MET A 12 -3.48 7.19 -1.08
CA MET A 12 -4.15 5.94 -0.72
C MET A 12 -3.14 4.80 -0.59
N LEU A 13 -2.87 4.35 0.65
CA LEU A 13 -2.01 3.20 0.99
C LEU A 13 -2.40 1.87 0.33
N LEU A 14 -3.46 1.82 -0.48
CA LEU A 14 -4.01 0.58 -1.03
C LEU A 14 -4.30 0.58 -2.53
N ALA A 15 -4.33 1.73 -3.22
CA ALA A 15 -4.88 1.77 -4.58
C ALA A 15 -3.89 1.42 -5.71
N GLY A 16 -2.57 1.51 -5.47
CA GLY A 16 -1.59 1.49 -6.57
C GLY A 16 -0.57 0.34 -6.61
N THR A 17 -0.36 -0.41 -5.52
CA THR A 17 0.84 -1.28 -5.40
C THR A 17 0.64 -2.73 -5.84
N PHE A 18 -0.60 -3.18 -5.99
CA PHE A 18 -0.91 -4.59 -6.36
C PHE A 18 -1.51 -4.73 -7.76
N GLY A 19 -1.79 -3.63 -8.47
CA GLY A 19 -2.53 -3.60 -9.73
C GLY A 19 -1.75 -3.95 -11.01
N ALA A 20 -0.49 -4.38 -10.90
CA ALA A 20 0.36 -4.64 -12.06
C ALA A 20 1.03 -6.03 -12.05
N MET A 21 0.46 -7.03 -11.37
CA MET A 21 0.90 -8.41 -11.54
C MET A 21 0.15 -9.04 -12.72
N GLY A 22 0.92 -9.52 -13.72
CA GLY A 22 0.50 -9.79 -15.09
C GLY A 22 -0.69 -10.73 -15.30
N MET A 23 -1.30 -10.63 -16.48
CA MET A 23 -2.31 -11.58 -16.95
C MET A 23 -1.63 -12.90 -17.34
N ALA A 24 -2.07 -14.01 -16.75
CA ALA A 24 -1.57 -15.35 -17.07
C ALA A 24 -2.65 -16.18 -17.76
N ASP A 25 -2.23 -16.96 -18.75
CA ASP A 25 -3.06 -17.70 -19.70
C ASP A 25 -3.65 -19.03 -19.15
N ALA A 26 -3.36 -19.39 -17.89
CA ALA A 26 -3.92 -20.58 -17.24
C ALA A 26 -4.26 -20.28 -15.79
N ALA A 27 -5.55 -20.23 -15.44
CA ALA A 27 -6.01 -19.79 -14.12
C ALA A 27 -5.53 -20.73 -12.99
N THR A 28 -4.49 -20.40 -12.23
CA THR A 28 -4.15 -19.25 -11.37
C THR A 28 -4.93 -19.20 -10.06
N GLY A 29 -4.22 -19.41 -8.94
CA GLY A 29 -4.79 -19.22 -7.61
C GLY A 29 -5.17 -17.75 -7.40
N ILE A 30 -6.09 -17.48 -6.49
CA ILE A 30 -6.42 -16.10 -6.10
C ILE A 30 -5.87 -15.77 -4.72
N VAL A 31 -5.59 -14.49 -4.47
CA VAL A 31 -5.27 -13.98 -3.13
C VAL A 31 -6.00 -12.68 -2.86
N ASN A 32 -6.77 -12.64 -1.78
CA ASN A 32 -7.41 -11.42 -1.31
C ASN A 32 -6.42 -10.60 -0.48
N VAL A 33 -5.76 -9.63 -1.12
CA VAL A 33 -4.75 -8.75 -0.49
C VAL A 33 -5.29 -8.02 0.73
N ASN A 34 -6.52 -7.48 0.67
CA ASN A 34 -7.11 -6.75 1.78
C ASN A 34 -7.33 -7.67 3.00
N ALA A 35 -7.83 -8.89 2.77
CA ALA A 35 -7.99 -9.87 3.83
C ALA A 35 -6.64 -10.26 4.46
N VAL A 36 -5.58 -10.38 3.66
CA VAL A 36 -4.24 -10.69 4.15
C VAL A 36 -3.65 -9.53 4.98
N LEU A 37 -3.71 -8.30 4.47
CA LEU A 37 -3.03 -7.16 5.09
C LEU A 37 -3.78 -6.56 6.28
N SER A 38 -5.12 -6.57 6.27
CA SER A 38 -5.92 -5.95 7.34
C SER A 38 -5.63 -6.50 8.74
N GLY A 39 -5.30 -7.79 8.85
CA GLY A 39 -4.89 -8.44 10.10
C GLY A 39 -3.38 -8.45 10.37
N ASN A 40 -2.56 -7.94 9.46
CA ASN A 40 -1.10 -8.03 9.57
C ASN A 40 -0.51 -6.92 10.47
N ALA A 41 0.23 -7.32 11.51
CA ALA A 41 0.79 -6.38 12.47
C ALA A 41 1.81 -5.39 11.88
N ALA A 42 2.62 -5.83 10.90
CA ALA A 42 3.57 -4.97 10.22
C ALA A 42 2.85 -3.91 9.37
N PHE A 43 1.79 -4.29 8.67
CA PHE A 43 0.93 -3.36 7.93
C PHE A 43 0.25 -2.33 8.84
N GLN A 44 -0.30 -2.77 9.97
CA GLN A 44 -0.89 -1.86 10.95
C GLN A 44 0.14 -0.89 11.54
N LYS A 45 1.37 -1.36 11.80
CA LYS A 45 2.48 -0.51 12.25
C LYS A 45 2.89 0.50 11.19
N ALA A 46 3.01 0.09 9.92
CA ALA A 46 3.31 0.97 8.80
C ALA A 46 2.27 2.08 8.66
N GLY A 47 0.97 1.75 8.74
CA GLY A 47 -0.12 2.74 8.72
C GLY A 47 0.00 3.77 9.83
N LYS A 48 0.31 3.35 11.06
CA LYS A 48 0.57 4.28 12.19
C LYS A 48 1.80 5.16 11.95
N THR A 49 2.87 4.60 11.40
CA THR A 49 4.09 5.37 11.09
C THR A 49 3.84 6.43 10.03
N VAL A 50 3.10 6.10 8.96
CA VAL A 50 2.72 7.06 7.90
C VAL A 50 1.81 8.15 8.46
N ALA A 51 0.81 7.78 9.26
CA ALA A 51 -0.09 8.75 9.88
C ALA A 51 0.66 9.74 10.81
N ALA A 52 1.63 9.24 11.57
CA ALA A 52 2.48 10.10 12.41
C ALA A 52 3.35 11.05 11.57
N GLU A 53 3.94 10.56 10.47
CA GLU A 53 4.74 11.39 9.57
C GLU A 53 3.87 12.46 8.89
N GLN A 54 2.67 12.10 8.42
CA GLN A 54 1.72 13.06 7.84
C GLN A 54 1.38 14.19 8.83
N GLN A 55 1.10 13.85 10.10
CA GLN A 55 0.83 14.85 11.13
C GLN A 55 2.03 15.77 11.38
N LYS A 56 3.24 15.22 11.40
CA LYS A 56 4.49 15.98 11.53
C LYS A 56 4.69 16.93 10.35
N LEU A 57 4.59 16.44 9.12
CA LEU A 57 4.76 17.24 7.91
C LEU A 57 3.67 18.31 7.78
N GLN A 58 2.44 18.04 8.21
CA GLN A 58 1.39 19.05 8.23
C GLN A 58 1.67 20.17 9.25
N LYS A 59 2.26 19.85 10.40
CA LYS A 59 2.73 20.89 11.35
C LYS A 59 3.86 21.71 10.75
N GLU A 60 4.82 21.04 10.11
CA GLU A 60 5.93 21.69 9.42
C GLU A 60 5.44 22.66 8.33
N TYR A 61 4.46 22.24 7.53
CA TYR A 61 3.82 23.13 6.55
C TYR A 61 3.23 24.36 7.24
N ASN A 62 2.41 24.17 8.29
CA ASN A 62 1.74 25.27 8.98
C ASN A 62 2.71 26.26 9.63
N GLU A 63 3.90 25.82 10.03
CA GLU A 63 4.94 26.66 10.61
C GLU A 63 5.74 27.40 9.54
N LYS A 64 6.21 26.69 8.51
CA LYS A 64 7.09 27.24 7.48
C LYS A 64 6.35 28.07 6.42
N SER A 65 5.07 27.79 6.19
CA SER A 65 4.24 28.55 5.24
C SER A 65 3.87 29.96 5.72
N LYS A 66 4.13 30.29 6.99
CA LYS A 66 3.81 31.61 7.55
C LYS A 66 4.65 32.68 6.86
N GLY A 67 3.98 33.67 6.29
CA GLY A 67 4.64 34.77 5.57
C GLY A 67 5.20 34.39 4.19
N MET A 68 5.07 33.14 3.75
CA MET A 68 5.40 32.74 2.38
C MET A 68 4.35 33.26 1.38
N ASN A 69 4.80 33.59 0.18
CA ASN A 69 3.92 33.81 -0.96
C ASN A 69 3.31 32.48 -1.45
N ASP A 70 2.37 32.54 -2.38
CA ASP A 70 1.65 31.34 -2.84
C ASP A 70 2.52 30.36 -3.63
N ALA A 71 3.53 30.86 -4.36
CA ALA A 71 4.47 29.99 -5.10
C ALA A 71 5.35 29.18 -4.15
N ASP A 72 5.88 29.82 -3.10
CA ASP A 72 6.71 29.18 -2.09
C ASP A 72 5.92 28.19 -1.23
N LYS A 73 4.65 28.51 -0.91
CA LYS A 73 3.74 27.56 -0.25
C LYS A 73 3.52 26.32 -1.09
N LYS A 74 3.27 26.47 -2.39
CA LYS A 74 3.09 25.33 -3.31
C LYS A 74 4.36 24.48 -3.42
N ALA A 75 5.53 25.10 -3.49
CA ALA A 75 6.80 24.38 -3.50
C ALA A 75 7.05 23.61 -2.19
N LEU A 76 6.73 24.23 -1.04
CA LEU A 76 6.79 23.58 0.26
C LEU A 76 5.81 22.39 0.34
N GLU A 77 4.58 22.56 -0.12
CA GLU A 77 3.57 21.50 -0.19
C GLU A 77 4.07 20.30 -1.00
N GLN A 78 4.58 20.53 -2.22
CA GLN A 78 5.12 19.49 -3.09
C GLN A 78 6.28 18.73 -2.42
N LYS A 79 7.21 19.46 -1.79
CA LYS A 79 8.33 18.86 -1.07
C LYS A 79 7.88 17.95 0.06
N LEU A 80 6.93 18.41 0.88
CA LEU A 80 6.43 17.63 2.02
C LEU A 80 5.63 16.41 1.56
N ASN A 81 4.84 16.54 0.48
CA ASN A 81 4.15 15.39 -0.12
C ASN A 81 5.12 14.35 -0.69
N GLN A 82 6.24 14.78 -1.30
CA GLN A 82 7.30 13.85 -1.72
C GLN A 82 7.94 13.12 -0.54
N GLN A 83 8.19 13.81 0.58
CA GLN A 83 8.72 13.18 1.80
C GLN A 83 7.75 12.14 2.37
N LEU A 84 6.44 12.45 2.36
CA LEU A 84 5.42 11.50 2.80
C LEU A 84 5.39 10.26 1.90
N ALA A 85 5.40 10.43 0.58
CA ALA A 85 5.43 9.32 -0.38
C ALA A 85 6.70 8.45 -0.24
N GLN A 86 7.85 9.06 0.02
CA GLN A 86 9.08 8.33 0.33
C GLN A 86 8.93 7.50 1.60
N LYS A 87 8.33 8.07 2.65
CA LYS A 87 8.09 7.34 3.91
C LYS A 87 7.12 6.18 3.72
N GLU A 88 6.04 6.39 2.97
CA GLU A 88 5.09 5.35 2.60
C GLU A 88 5.80 4.19 1.90
N ASN A 89 6.62 4.47 0.88
CA ASN A 89 7.36 3.43 0.16
C ASN A 89 8.37 2.70 1.07
N GLU A 90 9.09 3.43 1.92
CA GLU A 90 10.05 2.86 2.87
C GLU A 90 9.39 1.84 3.79
N VAL A 91 8.22 2.15 4.35
CA VAL A 91 7.53 1.25 5.29
C VAL A 91 6.75 0.14 4.58
N MET A 92 6.30 0.38 3.34
CA MET A 92 5.50 -0.59 2.58
C MET A 92 6.34 -1.61 1.81
N LYS A 93 7.53 -1.23 1.34
CA LYS A 93 8.42 -2.14 0.60
C LYS A 93 8.67 -3.48 1.29
N PRO A 94 9.09 -3.54 2.58
CA PRO A 94 9.30 -4.83 3.25
C PRO A 94 8.01 -5.65 3.39
N ILE A 95 6.84 -5.00 3.49
CA ILE A 95 5.55 -5.69 3.55
C ILE A 95 5.21 -6.30 2.19
N GLN A 96 5.47 -5.58 1.09
CA GLN A 96 5.28 -6.07 -0.27
C GLN A 96 6.21 -7.26 -0.59
N ASP A 97 7.48 -7.13 -0.22
CA ASP A 97 8.48 -8.19 -0.41
C ASP A 97 8.09 -9.46 0.39
N ASN A 98 7.62 -9.29 1.64
CA ASN A 98 7.11 -10.40 2.46
C ASN A 98 5.82 -11.01 1.89
N PHE A 99 4.87 -10.18 1.43
CA PHE A 99 3.64 -10.64 0.80
C PHE A 99 3.94 -11.49 -0.44
N LYS A 100 4.85 -11.03 -1.31
CA LYS A 100 5.28 -11.78 -2.50
C LYS A 100 5.87 -13.14 -2.11
N ALA A 101 6.79 -13.16 -1.13
CA ALA A 101 7.38 -14.42 -0.66
C ALA A 101 6.33 -15.38 -0.06
N ALA A 102 5.35 -14.85 0.68
CA ALA A 102 4.26 -15.63 1.25
C ALA A 102 3.34 -16.24 0.18
N VAL A 103 3.04 -15.48 -0.89
CA VAL A 103 2.31 -15.95 -2.07
C VAL A 103 3.09 -17.04 -2.79
N GLU A 104 4.38 -16.83 -3.08
CA GLU A 104 5.22 -17.83 -3.74
C GLU A 104 5.29 -19.14 -2.95
N LYS A 105 5.41 -19.05 -1.62
CA LYS A 105 5.43 -20.22 -0.74
C LYS A 105 4.10 -20.98 -0.76
N ALA A 106 2.97 -20.28 -0.69
CA ALA A 106 1.65 -20.89 -0.78
C ALA A 106 1.40 -21.56 -2.15
N ALA A 107 1.78 -20.88 -3.23
CA ALA A 107 1.63 -21.38 -4.59
C ALA A 107 2.45 -22.65 -4.82
N LYS A 108 3.73 -22.67 -4.41
CA LYS A 108 4.61 -23.85 -4.50
C LYS A 108 4.05 -25.04 -3.72
N ALA A 109 3.53 -24.81 -2.51
CA ALA A 109 2.95 -25.87 -1.69
C ALA A 109 1.71 -26.53 -2.35
N LYS A 110 0.93 -25.75 -3.11
CA LYS A 110 -0.29 -26.21 -3.79
C LYS A 110 -0.11 -26.49 -5.28
N LYS A 111 1.13 -26.45 -5.79
CA LYS A 111 1.47 -26.65 -7.21
C LYS A 111 0.67 -25.73 -8.14
N ILE A 112 0.58 -24.45 -7.77
CA ILE A 112 -0.09 -23.41 -8.53
C ILE A 112 0.99 -22.56 -9.22
N ASP A 113 0.91 -22.44 -10.54
CA ASP A 113 1.95 -21.77 -11.33
C ASP A 113 1.82 -20.26 -11.38
N THR A 114 0.61 -19.70 -11.22
CA THR A 114 0.46 -18.26 -11.08
C THR A 114 -0.68 -17.87 -10.13
N VAL A 115 -0.57 -16.69 -9.51
CA VAL A 115 -1.52 -16.19 -8.51
C VAL A 115 -1.93 -14.77 -8.88
N VAL A 116 -3.21 -14.47 -8.82
CA VAL A 116 -3.76 -13.16 -9.19
C VAL A 116 -4.52 -12.52 -8.02
N VAL A 117 -4.54 -11.18 -8.02
CA VAL A 117 -5.40 -10.40 -7.12
C VAL A 117 -6.77 -10.26 -7.76
N PRO A 118 -7.87 -10.70 -7.11
CA PRO A 118 -9.19 -10.70 -7.70
C PRO A 118 -9.74 -9.27 -7.78
N GLY A 119 -9.62 -8.65 -8.95
CA GLY A 119 -10.21 -7.34 -9.27
C GLY A 119 -10.79 -7.23 -10.69
N GLY A 120 -10.66 -8.28 -11.50
CA GLY A 120 -11.07 -8.24 -12.93
C GLY A 120 -11.28 -9.62 -13.56
N ILE A 121 -11.52 -10.67 -12.78
CA ILE A 121 -11.82 -12.00 -13.33
C ILE A 121 -13.28 -12.00 -13.79
N ILE A 122 -13.51 -11.86 -15.10
CA ILE A 122 -14.85 -11.90 -15.72
C ILE A 122 -15.22 -13.33 -16.12
N TYR A 123 -14.23 -14.12 -16.56
CA TYR A 123 -14.40 -15.51 -17.01
C TYR A 123 -13.08 -16.30 -16.83
N GLY A 124 -13.14 -17.53 -16.31
CA GLY A 124 -11.99 -18.40 -16.01
C GLY A 124 -12.26 -19.32 -14.81
N THR A 125 -11.48 -20.41 -14.66
CA THR A 125 -11.63 -21.36 -13.54
C THR A 125 -10.65 -21.06 -12.40
N ILE A 126 -11.16 -20.64 -11.24
CA ILE A 126 -10.32 -20.45 -10.05
C ILE A 126 -10.02 -21.83 -9.44
N SER A 127 -8.75 -22.24 -9.47
CA SER A 127 -8.35 -23.57 -8.98
C SER A 127 -8.13 -23.61 -7.46
N ALA A 128 -7.79 -22.47 -6.83
CA ALA A 128 -7.63 -22.37 -5.38
C ALA A 128 -7.68 -20.91 -4.89
N ASP A 129 -8.18 -20.72 -3.68
CA ASP A 129 -7.97 -19.50 -2.89
C ASP A 129 -6.78 -19.72 -1.94
N LEU A 130 -5.77 -18.85 -2.02
CA LEU A 130 -4.55 -18.88 -1.22
C LEU A 130 -4.56 -17.90 -0.04
N THR A 131 -5.65 -17.17 0.17
CA THR A 131 -5.73 -16.09 1.16
C THR A 131 -5.30 -16.54 2.56
N GLU A 132 -5.79 -17.68 3.05
CA GLU A 132 -5.42 -18.19 4.38
C GLU A 132 -3.99 -18.73 4.45
N ASP A 133 -3.51 -19.38 3.38
CA ASP A 133 -2.11 -19.85 3.30
C ASP A 133 -1.14 -18.66 3.34
N VAL A 134 -1.47 -17.59 2.63
CA VAL A 134 -0.68 -16.36 2.59
C VAL A 134 -0.71 -15.66 3.95
N LYS A 135 -1.89 -15.55 4.60
CA LYS A 135 -1.99 -15.05 5.98
C LYS A 135 -1.08 -15.83 6.93
N ALA A 136 -1.07 -17.16 6.84
CA ALA A 136 -0.22 -18.00 7.69
C ALA A 136 1.27 -17.78 7.42
N ASN A 137 1.65 -17.55 6.16
CA ASN A 137 3.03 -17.28 5.75
C ASN A 137 3.50 -15.84 6.00
N MET A 138 2.59 -14.91 6.35
CA MET A 138 2.91 -13.51 6.66
C MET A 138 2.98 -13.18 8.16
N LYS A 139 2.83 -14.18 9.03
CA LYS A 139 2.94 -14.01 10.49
C LYS A 139 4.35 -13.66 10.93
#